data_AF-A0A822B2U3-F1
#
_entry.id   AF-A0A822B2U3-F1
#
_cell.length_a   1.000
_cell.length_b   1.000
_cell.length_c   1.000
_cell.angle_alpha   90.00
_cell.angle_beta   90.00
_cell.angle_gamma   90.00
#
_symmetry.space_group_name_H-M   'P 1'
#
loop_
_entity.id
_entity.type
_entity.pdbx_description
1 polymer ?
#
loop_
_entity_poly.entity_id
_entity_poly.type
_entity_poly.pdbx_seq_one_letter_code
_entity_poly.pdbx_strand_id
1 'polypeptide(L)'
;MIQICQSKYEKETSEQEYELLKQKIAYYNLPSQSFECSAISHHPLIDSIQNLTVQEALKKQFKEVAIQSRITLFNMYLKSAEDQREEYKKKHELNVKKMDASQHTLNNNEKLSSTFVQLINERCNKISERIKSTY
;
A
#
# COMPACT_ATOMS: atom_id res chain seq x y z
N MET A 1 39.03 50.14 -2.32
CA MET A 1 38.26 49.50 -1.21
C MET A 1 37.08 48.64 -1.68
N ILE A 2 36.46 48.90 -2.85
CA ILE A 2 35.25 48.19 -3.30
C ILE A 2 35.49 46.70 -3.64
N GLN A 3 36.64 46.34 -4.21
CA GLN A 3 36.97 44.95 -4.58
C GLN A 3 37.17 43.99 -3.39
N ILE A 4 37.68 44.47 -2.26
CA ILE A 4 37.94 43.61 -1.09
C ILE A 4 36.61 43.16 -0.45
N CYS A 5 35.63 44.07 -0.38
CA CYS A 5 34.31 43.76 0.17
C CYS A 5 33.56 42.74 -0.69
N GLN A 6 33.60 42.85 -2.02
CA GLN A 6 32.96 41.87 -2.92
C GLN A 6 33.49 40.45 -2.68
N SER A 7 34.81 40.27 -2.55
CA SER A 7 35.41 38.95 -2.26
C SER A 7 35.08 38.39 -0.87
N LYS A 8 34.77 39.25 0.12
CA LYS A 8 34.40 38.82 1.47
C LYS A 8 32.96 38.31 1.48
N TYR A 9 32.04 39.05 0.86
CA TYR A 9 30.63 38.66 0.75
C TYR A 9 30.45 37.38 -0.09
N GLU A 10 31.20 37.21 -1.17
CA GLU A 10 31.19 35.98 -1.96
C GLU A 10 31.64 34.76 -1.16
N LYS A 11 32.67 34.91 -0.32
CA LYS A 11 33.12 33.85 0.59
C LYS A 11 32.09 33.52 1.66
N GLU A 12 31.52 34.53 2.32
CA GLU A 12 30.46 34.34 3.32
C GLU A 12 29.22 33.66 2.72
N THR A 13 28.83 34.04 1.49
CA THR A 13 27.67 33.43 0.80
C THR A 13 27.94 31.96 0.47
N SER A 14 29.14 31.64 -0.04
CA SER A 14 29.52 30.25 -0.34
C SER A 14 29.56 29.37 0.93
N GLU A 15 30.01 29.93 2.05
CA GLU A 15 30.05 29.24 3.33
C GLU A 15 28.64 28.98 3.89
N GLN A 16 27.73 29.95 3.74
CA GLN A 16 26.30 29.78 4.09
C GLN A 16 25.60 28.75 3.21
N GLU A 17 25.85 28.75 1.90
CA GLU A 17 25.31 27.75 0.97
C GLU A 17 25.77 26.33 1.34
N TYR A 18 27.05 26.20 1.72
CA TYR A 18 27.63 24.94 2.16
C TYR A 18 26.99 24.42 3.45
N GLU A 19 26.86 25.28 4.46
CA GLU A 19 26.22 24.92 5.73
C GLU A 19 24.73 24.57 5.56
N LEU A 20 24.02 25.28 4.67
CA LEU A 20 22.65 24.94 4.31
C LEU A 20 22.54 23.53 3.72
N LEU A 21 23.46 23.15 2.82
CA LEU A 21 23.48 21.82 2.23
C LEU A 21 23.76 20.73 3.27
N LYS A 22 24.68 20.97 4.21
CA LYS A 22 24.91 20.07 5.34
C LYS A 22 23.68 19.91 6.21
N GLN A 23 23.02 21.01 6.57
CA GLN A 23 21.81 20.98 7.38
C GLN A 23 20.69 20.19 6.69
N LYS A 24 20.53 20.33 5.36
CA LYS A 24 19.59 19.52 4.59
C LYS A 24 19.94 18.04 4.63
N ILE A 25 21.20 17.67 4.44
CA ILE A 25 21.65 16.27 4.54
C ILE A 25 21.36 15.73 5.96
N ALA A 26 21.69 16.50 6.99
CA ALA A 26 21.45 16.11 8.37
C ALA A 26 19.96 15.90 8.65
N TYR A 27 19.11 16.80 8.16
CA TYR A 27 17.65 16.69 8.25
C TYR A 27 17.14 15.40 7.60
N TYR A 28 17.63 15.04 6.41
CA TYR A 28 17.23 13.81 5.74
C TYR A 28 17.69 12.53 6.45
N ASN A 29 18.73 12.61 7.27
CA ASN A 29 19.23 11.48 8.05
C ASN A 29 18.55 11.35 9.43
N LEU A 30 17.61 12.23 9.78
CA LEU A 30 16.89 12.13 11.05
C LEU A 30 15.96 10.89 11.05
N PRO A 31 15.88 10.14 12.18
CA PRO A 31 14.99 8.98 12.29
C PRO A 31 13.51 9.31 12.13
N SER A 32 13.11 10.54 12.45
CA SER A 32 11.73 11.04 12.31
C SER A 32 11.36 11.41 10.87
N GLN A 33 12.31 11.34 9.94
CA GLN A 33 12.09 11.81 8.59
C GLN A 33 11.28 10.81 7.78
N SER A 34 10.08 11.23 7.38
CA SER A 34 9.27 10.48 6.44
C SER A 34 9.51 10.99 5.01
N PHE A 35 9.78 10.05 4.09
CA PHE A 35 9.95 10.33 2.66
C PHE A 35 8.65 10.19 1.87
N GLU A 36 7.52 9.98 2.55
CA GLU A 36 6.23 9.56 1.98
C GLU A 36 5.73 10.37 0.78
N CYS A 37 6.18 11.63 0.61
CA CYS A 37 5.65 12.50 -0.42
C CYS A 37 6.62 12.88 -1.55
N SER A 38 7.92 12.60 -1.47
CA SER A 38 8.87 12.95 -2.55
C SER A 38 10.22 12.25 -2.40
N ALA A 39 10.71 11.64 -3.48
CA ALA A 39 12.08 11.17 -3.55
C ALA A 39 13.03 12.37 -3.57
N ILE A 40 14.09 12.31 -2.77
CA ILE A 40 15.13 13.34 -2.78
C ILE A 40 15.83 13.31 -4.15
N SER A 41 15.87 14.47 -4.80
CA SER A 41 16.57 14.68 -6.07
C SER A 41 17.88 15.43 -5.86
N HIS A 42 18.69 15.49 -6.92
CA HIS A 42 19.87 16.35 -6.96
C HIS A 42 19.51 17.80 -6.63
N HIS A 43 20.38 18.48 -5.88
CA HIS A 43 20.19 19.87 -5.48
C HIS A 43 21.09 20.81 -6.31
N PRO A 44 20.54 21.79 -7.06
CA PRO A 44 21.33 22.67 -7.95
C PRO A 44 22.46 23.45 -7.24
N LEU A 45 22.24 23.88 -5.99
CA LEU A 45 23.27 24.52 -5.14
C LEU A 45 24.56 23.70 -4.96
N ILE A 46 24.56 22.38 -5.19
CA ILE A 46 25.80 21.61 -5.10
C ILE A 46 26.71 21.95 -6.30
N ASP A 47 26.12 22.24 -7.47
CA ASP A 47 26.87 22.60 -8.66
C ASP A 47 27.45 24.01 -8.61
N SER A 48 26.93 24.90 -7.75
CA SER A 48 27.45 26.25 -7.55
C SER A 48 28.69 26.31 -6.65
N ILE A 49 29.06 25.21 -5.97
CA ILE A 49 30.24 25.17 -5.10
C ILE A 49 31.52 25.19 -5.94
N GLN A 50 32.34 26.23 -5.73
CA GLN A 50 33.60 26.42 -6.46
C GLN A 50 34.69 25.40 -6.06
N ASN A 51 34.68 24.94 -4.80
CA ASN A 51 35.64 23.94 -4.33
C ASN A 51 35.23 22.54 -4.81
N LEU A 52 35.96 22.01 -5.80
CA LEU A 52 35.69 20.71 -6.44
C LEU A 52 35.66 19.55 -5.44
N THR A 53 36.60 19.50 -4.49
CA THR A 53 36.65 18.41 -3.50
C THR A 53 35.41 18.42 -2.59
N VAL A 54 34.99 19.61 -2.15
CA VAL A 54 33.78 19.78 -1.33
C VAL A 54 32.53 19.45 -2.14
N GLN A 55 32.48 19.90 -3.40
CA GLN A 55 31.39 19.60 -4.32
C GLN A 55 31.22 18.09 -4.52
N GLU A 56 32.30 17.36 -4.82
CA GLU A 56 32.26 15.91 -5.01
C GLU A 56 31.80 15.17 -3.75
N ALA A 57 32.30 15.58 -2.57
CA ALA A 57 31.89 15.02 -1.30
C ALA A 57 30.38 15.21 -1.05
N LEU A 58 29.85 16.43 -1.28
CA LEU A 58 28.43 16.71 -1.13
C LEU A 58 27.57 16.00 -2.17
N LYS A 59 28.01 15.90 -3.42
CA LYS A 59 27.34 15.11 -4.48
C LYS A 59 27.18 13.66 -4.04
N LYS A 60 28.26 13.07 -3.50
CA LYS A 60 28.23 11.70 -3.00
C LYS A 60 27.24 11.53 -1.84
N GLN A 61 27.28 12.41 -0.84
CA GLN A 61 26.38 12.36 0.31
C GLN A 61 24.91 12.52 -0.10
N PHE A 62 24.58 13.50 -0.95
CA PHE A 62 23.21 13.67 -1.44
C PHE A 62 22.71 12.46 -2.23
N LYS A 63 23.59 11.84 -3.03
CA LYS A 63 23.25 10.63 -3.79
C LYS A 63 22.95 9.46 -2.86
N GLU A 64 23.74 9.27 -1.80
CA GLU A 64 23.51 8.22 -0.79
C GLU A 64 22.16 8.42 -0.10
N VAL A 65 21.87 9.63 0.36
CA VAL A 65 20.57 10.00 0.97
C VAL A 65 19.40 9.76 0.00
N ALA A 66 19.55 10.14 -1.27
CA ALA A 66 18.52 9.92 -2.29
C ALA A 66 18.25 8.43 -2.53
N ILE A 67 19.28 7.60 -2.55
CA ILE A 67 19.15 6.14 -2.69
C ILE A 67 18.44 5.55 -1.46
N GLN A 68 18.85 5.94 -0.25
CA GLN A 68 18.24 5.47 0.99
C GLN A 68 16.75 5.87 1.08
N SER A 69 16.42 7.10 0.69
CA SER A 69 15.05 7.59 0.59
C SER A 69 14.20 6.73 -0.36
N ARG A 70 14.73 6.41 -1.55
CA ARG A 70 14.05 5.55 -2.53
C ARG A 70 13.83 4.13 -2.01
N ILE A 71 14.84 3.53 -1.37
CA ILE A 71 14.72 2.18 -0.78
C ILE A 71 13.64 2.17 0.31
N THR A 72 13.63 3.20 1.16
CA THR A 72 12.64 3.33 2.24
C THR A 72 11.22 3.43 1.68
N LEU A 73 11.01 4.32 0.70
CA LEU A 73 9.74 4.46 -0.02
C LEU A 73 9.30 3.13 -0.66
N PHE A 74 10.21 2.45 -1.35
CA PHE A 74 9.93 1.17 -1.98
C PHE A 74 9.50 0.10 -0.97
N ASN A 75 10.18 0.00 0.16
CA ASN A 75 9.82 -0.91 1.25
C ASN A 75 8.43 -0.59 1.84
N MET A 76 8.10 0.70 2.00
CA MET A 76 6.77 1.13 2.44
C MET A 76 5.68 0.71 1.44
N TYR A 77 5.90 0.91 0.14
CA TYR A 77 4.96 0.49 -0.90
C TYR A 77 4.80 -1.03 -0.95
N LEU A 78 5.89 -1.79 -0.85
CA LEU A 78 5.84 -3.25 -0.79
C LEU A 78 5.00 -3.73 0.39
N LYS A 79 5.27 -3.21 1.58
CA LYS A 79 4.51 -3.56 2.78
C LYS A 79 3.02 -3.23 2.62
N SER A 80 2.70 -2.03 2.12
CA SER A 80 1.31 -1.65 1.87
C SER A 80 0.62 -2.57 0.86
N ALA A 81 1.32 -3.03 -0.17
CA ALA A 81 0.78 -3.95 -1.17
C ALA A 81 0.57 -5.36 -0.58
N GLU A 82 1.47 -5.82 0.28
CA GLU A 82 1.33 -7.08 1.01
C GLU A 82 0.15 -7.05 1.98
N ASP A 83 0.00 -5.95 2.73
CA ASP A 83 -1.11 -5.73 3.65
C ASP A 83 -2.46 -5.75 2.89
N GLN A 84 -2.54 -5.06 1.75
CA GLN A 84 -3.73 -5.10 0.89
C GLN A 84 -4.02 -6.50 0.37
N ARG A 85 -3.00 -7.23 -0.10
CA ARG A 85 -3.16 -8.61 -0.59
C ARG A 85 -3.72 -9.53 0.49
N GLU A 86 -3.24 -9.41 1.71
CA GLU A 86 -3.72 -10.20 2.86
C GLU A 86 -5.18 -9.87 3.20
N GLU A 87 -5.55 -8.59 3.15
CA GLU A 87 -6.95 -8.17 3.34
C GLU A 87 -7.88 -8.75 2.28
N TYR A 88 -7.48 -8.69 1.01
CA TYR A 88 -8.24 -9.30 -0.09
C TYR A 88 -8.37 -10.81 0.06
N LYS A 89 -7.31 -11.51 0.47
CA LYS A 89 -7.33 -12.95 0.71
C LYS A 89 -8.35 -13.32 1.78
N LYS A 90 -8.35 -12.61 2.92
CA LYS A 90 -9.34 -12.81 4.00
C LYS A 90 -10.78 -12.61 3.51
N LYS A 91 -11.01 -11.55 2.72
CA LYS A 91 -12.33 -11.26 2.14
C LYS A 91 -12.78 -12.35 1.17
N HIS A 92 -11.86 -12.84 0.34
CA HIS A 92 -12.12 -13.95 -0.59
C HIS A 92 -12.48 -15.24 0.15
N GLU A 93 -11.70 -15.65 1.15
CA GLU A 93 -11.99 -16.84 1.97
C GLU A 93 -13.36 -16.76 2.65
N LEU A 94 -13.72 -15.58 3.17
CA LEU A 94 -15.03 -15.34 3.77
C LEU A 94 -16.17 -15.50 2.74
N ASN A 95 -15.97 -14.98 1.52
CA ASN A 95 -16.97 -15.07 0.45
C ASN A 95 -17.15 -16.52 -0.02
N VAL A 96 -16.07 -17.29 -0.17
CA VAL A 96 -16.15 -18.73 -0.52
C VAL A 96 -16.93 -19.49 0.56
N LYS A 97 -16.59 -19.31 1.84
CA LYS A 97 -17.33 -19.94 2.95
C LYS A 97 -18.82 -19.60 2.95
N LYS A 98 -19.18 -18.34 2.66
CA LYS A 98 -20.59 -17.91 2.54
C LYS A 98 -21.31 -18.59 1.37
N MET A 99 -20.63 -18.74 0.24
CA MET A 99 -21.17 -19.37 -0.95
C MET A 99 -21.40 -20.87 -0.72
N ASP A 100 -20.43 -21.58 -0.12
CA ASP A 100 -20.56 -22.99 0.23
C ASP A 100 -21.74 -23.23 1.20
N ALA A 101 -21.87 -22.39 2.24
CA ALA A 101 -22.99 -22.45 3.17
C ALA A 101 -24.35 -22.21 2.48
N SER A 102 -24.38 -21.30 1.50
CA SER A 102 -25.60 -20.98 0.73
C SER A 102 -26.01 -22.14 -0.18
N GLN A 103 -25.05 -22.81 -0.82
CA GLN A 103 -25.31 -24.01 -1.64
C GLN A 103 -25.86 -25.18 -0.80
N HIS A 104 -25.29 -25.42 0.39
CA HIS A 104 -25.82 -26.45 1.30
C HIS A 104 -27.26 -26.14 1.74
N THR A 105 -27.58 -24.87 1.97
CA THR A 105 -28.94 -24.43 2.34
C THR A 105 -29.94 -24.61 1.20
N LEU A 106 -29.55 -24.25 -0.03
CA LEU A 106 -30.36 -24.44 -1.25
C LEU A 106 -30.68 -25.91 -1.49
N ASN A 107 -29.66 -26.78 -1.43
CA ASN A 107 -29.83 -28.22 -1.67
C ASN A 107 -30.75 -28.87 -0.61
N ASN A 108 -30.67 -28.42 0.65
CA ASN A 108 -31.59 -28.86 1.70
C ASN A 108 -33.03 -28.40 1.47
N ASN A 109 -33.24 -27.18 0.98
CA ASN A 109 -34.57 -26.65 0.69
C ASN A 109 -35.23 -27.36 -0.51
N GLU A 110 -34.46 -27.69 -1.56
CA GLU A 110 -34.94 -28.50 -2.69
C GLU A 110 -35.29 -29.94 -2.27
N LYS A 111 -34.51 -30.52 -1.35
CA LYS A 111 -34.80 -31.84 -0.80
C LYS A 111 -36.05 -31.84 0.09
N LEU A 112 -36.26 -30.78 0.87
CA LEU A 112 -37.47 -30.60 1.66
C LEU A 112 -38.70 -30.41 0.77
N SER A 113 -38.62 -29.56 -0.26
CA SER A 113 -39.77 -29.29 -1.15
C SER A 113 -40.21 -30.55 -1.92
N SER A 114 -39.25 -31.33 -2.44
CA SER A 114 -39.53 -32.62 -3.09
C SER A 114 -40.16 -33.65 -2.15
N THR A 115 -39.69 -33.72 -0.90
CA THR A 115 -40.28 -34.59 0.14
C THR A 115 -41.72 -34.19 0.46
N PHE A 116 -42.02 -32.89 0.57
CA PHE A 116 -43.39 -32.42 0.80
C PHE A 116 -44.33 -32.78 -0.35
N VAL A 117 -43.88 -32.63 -1.59
CA VAL A 117 -44.68 -33.01 -2.78
C VAL A 117 -44.98 -34.51 -2.78
N GLN A 118 -43.99 -35.35 -2.45
CA GLN A 118 -44.19 -36.80 -2.33
C GLN A 118 -45.23 -37.15 -1.26
N LEU A 119 -45.15 -36.54 -0.08
CA LEU A 119 -46.10 -36.78 1.02
C LEU A 119 -47.54 -36.35 0.66
N ILE A 120 -47.69 -35.22 -0.05
CA ILE A 120 -48.99 -34.77 -0.55
C ILE A 120 -49.56 -35.79 -1.53
N ASN A 121 -48.75 -36.24 -2.50
CA ASN A 121 -49.17 -37.24 -3.49
C ASN A 121 -49.56 -38.57 -2.84
N GLU A 122 -48.77 -39.07 -1.87
CA GLU A 122 -49.12 -40.28 -1.11
C GLU A 122 -50.44 -40.13 -0.38
N ARG A 123 -50.71 -38.97 0.22
CA ARG A 123 -51.96 -38.71 0.92
C ARG A 123 -53.14 -38.65 -0.04
N CYS A 124 -52.99 -38.02 -1.20
CA CYS A 124 -53.99 -38.00 -2.27
C CYS A 124 -54.30 -39.40 -2.79
N ASN A 125 -53.27 -40.25 -2.95
CA ASN A 125 -53.44 -41.64 -3.36
C ASN A 125 -54.22 -42.44 -2.31
N LYS A 126 -53.86 -42.34 -1.02
CA LYS A 126 -54.60 -42.99 0.08
C LYS A 126 -56.06 -42.57 0.16
N ILE A 127 -56.36 -41.29 -0.07
CA ILE A 127 -57.74 -40.78 -0.12
C ILE A 127 -58.47 -41.39 -1.32
N SER A 128 -57.83 -41.41 -2.49
CA SER A 128 -58.40 -41.96 -3.72
C SER A 128 -58.70 -43.47 -3.61
N GLU A 129 -57.79 -44.25 -3.01
CA GLU A 129 -58.00 -45.66 -2.71
C GLU A 129 -59.18 -45.86 -1.76
N ARG A 130 -59.29 -45.05 -0.70
CA ARG A 130 -60.45 -45.10 0.21
C ARG A 130 -61.75 -44.84 -0.52
N ILE A 131 -61.81 -43.80 -1.36
CA ILE A 131 -63.01 -43.50 -2.16
C ILE A 131 -63.36 -44.69 -3.05
N LYS A 132 -62.40 -45.25 -3.79
CA LYS A 132 -62.60 -46.44 -4.64
C LYS A 132 -62.99 -47.71 -3.87
N SER A 133 -62.66 -47.82 -2.59
CA SER A 133 -63.09 -48.95 -1.75
C SER A 133 -64.48 -48.76 -1.13
N THR A 134 -65.02 -47.56 -1.21
CA THR A 134 -66.33 -47.20 -0.63
C THR A 134 -67.47 -47.25 -1.67
N TYR A 135 -67.13 -47.20 -2.95
CA TYR A 135 -68.03 -47.25 -4.11
C TYR A 135 -67.68 -48.44 -5.00
#